data_AF-A0A944AQ15-F1
#
_entry.id   AF-A0A944AQ15-F1
#
_cell.length_a   1.000
_cell.length_b   1.000
_cell.length_c   1.000
_cell.angle_alpha   90.00
_cell.angle_beta   90.00
_cell.angle_gamma   90.00
#
_symmetry.space_group_name_H-M   'P 1'
#
loop_
_entity.id
_entity.type
_entity.pdbx_description
1 polymer ?
#
loop_
_entity_poly.entity_id
_entity_poly.type
_entity_poly.pdbx_seq_one_letter_code
_entity_poly.pdbx_strand_id
1 'polypeptide(L)'
;MKECMERWYLFTGQRCSIRKYQSSPSSRDIFELLRIAEQLSTDEFRIVIKKNKSVFVPIFLNYGKVSGTGLYAAFVAKKCTPDYIIGYLGEAFVLECCAMGFGTCWLGGSFKKGLVQSEIELHYDEYISCITPIGIPNERYIGRPRKSLDKLTGLTQEQLQSLPEWQVFALDCARLAPSALNCQPWRFMIDGDNITVECISNNYGFGKLDCGIAMLHIELGAAHGGVFGEWTVSDDAQTAVFMPK
;
A
#
# COMPACT_ATOMS: atom_id res chain seq x y z
N MET A 1 -4.55 -9.44 12.43
CA MET A 1 -4.39 -8.01 12.08
C MET A 1 -4.17 -7.11 13.31
N LYS A 2 -5.05 -7.06 14.31
CA LYS A 2 -4.95 -6.12 15.45
C LYS A 2 -3.58 -6.03 16.12
N GLU A 3 -2.92 -7.14 16.43
CA GLU A 3 -1.58 -7.15 17.04
C GLU A 3 -0.48 -6.57 16.13
N CYS A 4 -0.69 -6.57 14.80
CA CYS A 4 0.25 -6.00 13.83
C CYS A 4 0.00 -4.52 13.56
N MET A 5 -1.19 -3.99 13.87
CA MET A 5 -1.58 -2.63 13.48
C MET A 5 -0.71 -1.56 14.14
N GLU A 6 -0.44 -1.67 15.45
CA GLU A 6 0.43 -0.70 16.14
C GLU A 6 1.84 -0.73 15.55
N ARG A 7 2.37 -1.93 15.30
CA ARG A 7 3.67 -2.08 14.65
C ARG A 7 3.67 -1.44 13.27
N TRP A 8 2.67 -1.71 12.43
CA TRP A 8 2.56 -1.12 11.09
C TRP A 8 2.41 0.40 11.13
N TYR A 9 1.60 0.93 12.04
CA TYR A 9 1.43 2.36 12.28
C TYR A 9 2.77 3.05 12.50
N LEU A 10 3.62 2.52 13.39
CA LEU A 10 4.96 3.07 13.68
C LEU A 10 5.91 3.08 12.46
N PHE A 11 5.68 2.20 11.47
CA PHE A 11 6.47 2.14 10.25
C PHE A 11 5.88 2.93 9.08
N THR A 12 4.64 3.43 9.16
CA THR A 12 4.04 4.25 8.08
C THR A 12 4.84 5.52 7.78
N GLY A 13 5.37 6.18 8.82
CA GLY A 13 6.25 7.35 8.69
C GLY A 13 7.68 7.04 8.24
N GLN A 14 8.09 5.77 8.28
CA GLN A 14 9.43 5.31 7.87
C GLN A 14 9.41 4.66 6.47
N ARG A 15 8.23 4.22 6.01
CA ARG A 15 8.06 3.61 4.70
C ARG A 15 8.33 4.63 3.60
N CYS A 16 9.28 4.31 2.73
CA CYS A 16 9.55 5.07 1.51
C CYS A 16 9.79 4.11 0.34
N SER A 17 9.63 4.63 -0.88
CA SER A 17 9.81 3.84 -2.10
C SER A 17 11.30 3.59 -2.35
N ILE A 18 11.77 2.38 -2.06
CA ILE A 18 13.16 1.94 -2.24
C ILE A 18 13.32 1.25 -3.60
N ARG A 19 14.33 1.67 -4.37
CA ARG A 19 14.71 1.06 -5.64
C ARG A 19 16.18 0.62 -5.66
N LYS A 20 17.01 1.08 -4.74
CA LYS A 20 18.40 0.63 -4.58
C LYS A 20 18.55 -0.21 -3.32
N TYR A 21 19.05 -1.42 -3.51
CA TYR A 21 19.19 -2.41 -2.45
C TYR A 21 20.66 -2.79 -2.27
N GLN A 22 21.04 -3.17 -1.06
CA GLN A 22 22.37 -3.69 -0.76
C GLN A 22 22.43 -5.17 -1.17
N SER A 23 21.40 -5.91 -0.81
CA SER A 23 21.24 -7.33 -1.07
C SER A 23 19.77 -7.76 -0.99
N SER A 24 19.48 -8.97 -1.47
CA SER A 24 18.22 -9.66 -1.17
C SER A 24 18.17 -10.12 0.29
N PRO A 25 16.97 -10.35 0.86
CA PRO A 25 16.80 -10.90 2.21
C PRO A 25 17.47 -12.27 2.38
N SER A 26 17.77 -12.67 3.62
CA SER A 26 18.34 -13.98 3.92
C SER A 26 17.32 -15.10 3.68
N SER A 27 17.77 -16.36 3.61
CA SER A 27 16.86 -17.50 3.46
C SER A 27 15.85 -17.62 4.61
N ARG A 28 16.25 -17.25 5.84
CA ARG A 28 15.36 -17.20 7.00
C ARG A 28 14.27 -16.14 6.80
N ASP A 29 14.66 -14.96 6.36
CA ASP A 29 13.70 -13.86 6.13
C ASP A 29 12.73 -14.19 5.00
N ILE A 30 13.20 -14.86 3.94
CA ILE A 30 12.35 -15.30 2.84
C ILE A 30 11.29 -16.29 3.35
N PHE A 31 11.65 -17.21 4.24
CA PHE A 31 10.69 -18.14 4.84
C PHE A 31 9.59 -17.40 5.63
N GLU A 32 9.98 -16.41 6.43
CA GLU A 32 9.03 -15.58 7.18
C GLU A 32 8.12 -14.77 6.23
N LEU A 33 8.70 -14.16 5.19
CA LEU A 33 7.95 -13.42 4.16
C LEU A 33 6.94 -14.32 3.42
N LEU A 34 7.29 -15.58 3.13
CA LEU A 34 6.37 -16.55 2.54
C LEU A 34 5.19 -16.86 3.47
N ARG A 35 5.44 -17.04 4.78
CA ARG A 35 4.39 -17.25 5.77
C ARG A 35 3.44 -16.06 5.86
N ILE A 36 3.99 -14.84 5.88
CA ILE A 36 3.20 -13.60 5.87
C ILE A 36 2.38 -13.48 4.59
N ALA A 37 3.00 -13.75 3.43
CA ALA A 37 2.33 -13.71 2.13
C ALA A 37 1.12 -14.67 2.10
N GLU A 38 1.27 -15.88 2.64
CA GLU A 38 0.19 -16.84 2.79
C GLU A 38 -0.91 -16.33 3.73
N GLN A 39 -0.55 -15.78 4.90
CA GLN A 39 -1.51 -15.24 5.88
C GLN A 39 -2.35 -14.06 5.37
N LEU A 40 -1.79 -13.23 4.48
CA LEU A 40 -2.48 -12.09 3.89
C LEU A 40 -3.18 -12.44 2.57
N SER A 41 -2.95 -13.64 2.05
CA SER A 41 -3.66 -14.12 0.86
C SER A 41 -5.08 -14.56 1.23
N THR A 42 -5.97 -14.43 0.27
CA THR A 42 -7.41 -14.74 0.32
C THR A 42 -7.79 -15.46 -0.96
N ASP A 43 -9.05 -15.86 -1.09
CA ASP A 43 -9.56 -16.48 -2.31
C ASP A 43 -9.55 -15.52 -3.52
N GLU A 44 -9.58 -14.21 -3.31
CA GLU A 44 -9.65 -13.20 -4.37
C GLU A 44 -8.31 -12.52 -4.67
N PHE A 45 -7.35 -12.65 -3.77
CA PHE A 45 -6.07 -11.97 -3.81
C PHE A 45 -4.99 -12.83 -3.17
N ARG A 46 -3.86 -13.04 -3.85
CA ARG A 46 -2.72 -13.76 -3.29
C ARG A 46 -1.39 -13.08 -3.57
N ILE A 47 -0.46 -13.29 -2.64
CA ILE A 47 0.88 -12.73 -2.70
C ILE A 47 1.86 -13.85 -3.07
N VAL A 48 2.55 -13.69 -4.19
CA VAL A 48 3.49 -14.71 -4.70
C VAL A 48 4.89 -14.15 -4.71
N ILE A 49 5.81 -14.78 -3.96
CA ILE A 49 7.20 -14.34 -3.89
C ILE A 49 8.05 -15.13 -4.90
N LYS A 50 8.82 -14.41 -5.72
CA LYS A 50 9.72 -14.97 -6.74
C LYS A 50 11.06 -14.24 -6.72
N LYS A 51 12.06 -14.84 -7.38
CA LYS A 51 13.40 -14.28 -7.49
C LYS A 51 13.86 -14.24 -8.94
N ASN A 52 13.71 -13.07 -9.57
CA ASN A 52 14.30 -12.79 -10.88
C ASN A 52 14.56 -11.29 -11.05
N LYS A 53 15.83 -10.89 -11.08
CA LYS A 53 16.22 -9.47 -11.29
C LYS A 53 15.86 -8.93 -12.68
N SER A 54 15.67 -9.79 -13.67
CA SER A 54 15.42 -9.42 -15.06
C SER A 54 14.01 -8.88 -15.31
N VAL A 55 13.11 -9.01 -14.32
CA VAL A 55 11.73 -8.48 -14.38
C VAL A 55 11.72 -6.96 -14.24
N PHE A 56 12.71 -6.37 -13.58
CA PHE A 56 12.73 -4.93 -13.31
C PHE A 56 13.17 -4.13 -14.53
N VAL A 57 12.37 -3.13 -14.90
CA VAL A 57 12.70 -2.17 -15.95
C VAL A 57 12.78 -0.76 -15.36
N PRO A 58 13.60 0.13 -15.94
CA PRO A 58 13.61 1.55 -15.56
C PRO A 58 12.25 2.20 -15.84
N ILE A 59 11.96 3.31 -15.13
CA ILE A 59 10.79 4.15 -15.43
C ILE A 59 11.05 4.93 -16.73
N PHE A 60 12.22 5.56 -16.83
CA PHE A 60 12.62 6.36 -17.98
C PHE A 60 14.15 6.31 -18.14
N LEU A 61 14.64 5.88 -19.30
CA LEU A 61 16.08 5.67 -19.55
C LEU A 61 16.73 4.83 -18.43
N ASN A 62 17.62 5.42 -17.62
CA ASN A 62 18.24 4.74 -16.46
C ASN A 62 17.59 5.11 -15.12
N TYR A 63 16.63 6.04 -15.11
CA TYR A 63 15.98 6.52 -13.90
C TYR A 63 14.96 5.52 -13.35
N GLY A 64 14.98 5.33 -12.03
CA GLY A 64 14.03 4.49 -11.32
C GLY A 64 14.18 3.00 -11.55
N LYS A 65 15.31 2.52 -12.09
CA LYS A 65 15.57 1.08 -12.19
C LYS A 65 15.81 0.49 -10.80
N VAL A 66 15.19 -0.66 -10.52
CA VAL A 66 15.48 -1.44 -9.32
C VAL A 66 16.82 -2.15 -9.47
N SER A 67 17.67 -2.12 -8.43
CA SER A 67 18.98 -2.78 -8.43
C SER A 67 19.37 -3.30 -7.04
N GLY A 68 20.23 -4.33 -7.00
CA GLY A 68 20.76 -4.90 -5.75
C GLY A 68 19.90 -6.00 -5.11
N THR A 69 18.69 -6.23 -5.61
CA THR A 69 17.88 -7.40 -5.26
C THR A 69 17.29 -8.05 -6.50
N GLY A 70 17.01 -9.35 -6.42
CA GLY A 70 16.17 -10.06 -7.38
C GLY A 70 14.85 -10.54 -6.79
N LEU A 71 14.66 -10.41 -5.47
CA LEU A 71 13.45 -10.86 -4.78
C LEU A 71 12.33 -9.84 -4.99
N TYR A 72 11.14 -10.32 -5.29
CA TYR A 72 9.93 -9.51 -5.38
C TYR A 72 8.71 -10.32 -4.93
N ALA A 73 7.70 -9.62 -4.43
CA ALA A 73 6.34 -10.15 -4.30
C ALA A 73 5.49 -9.63 -5.46
N ALA A 74 4.74 -10.54 -6.10
CA ALA A 74 3.71 -10.20 -7.05
C ALA A 74 2.34 -10.26 -6.37
N PHE A 75 1.53 -9.25 -6.65
CA PHE A 75 0.16 -9.14 -6.19
C PHE A 75 -0.76 -9.66 -7.28
N VAL A 76 -1.26 -10.87 -7.07
CA VAL A 76 -2.13 -11.59 -8.01
C VAL A 76 -3.55 -11.47 -7.51
N ALA A 77 -4.47 -11.09 -8.39
CA ALA A 77 -5.88 -10.91 -8.06
C ALA A 77 -6.76 -11.60 -9.10
N LYS A 78 -7.96 -12.01 -8.69
CA LYS A 78 -9.01 -12.40 -9.64
C LYS A 78 -9.50 -11.18 -10.41
N LYS A 79 -9.96 -11.37 -11.63
CA LYS A 79 -10.43 -10.30 -12.54
C LYS A 79 -11.58 -9.47 -11.98
N CYS A 80 -12.38 -10.04 -11.09
CA CYS A 80 -13.51 -9.36 -10.45
C CYS A 80 -13.16 -8.76 -9.08
N THR A 81 -11.95 -9.00 -8.56
CA THR A 81 -11.50 -8.47 -7.28
C THR A 81 -11.48 -6.93 -7.35
N PRO A 82 -12.20 -6.23 -6.47
CA PRO A 82 -12.11 -4.78 -6.39
C PRO A 82 -10.67 -4.31 -6.10
N ASP A 83 -10.19 -3.32 -6.86
CA ASP A 83 -8.80 -2.85 -6.76
C ASP A 83 -8.40 -2.37 -5.36
N TYR A 84 -9.35 -1.84 -4.57
CA TYR A 84 -9.07 -1.41 -3.20
C TYR A 84 -8.62 -2.57 -2.30
N ILE A 85 -9.07 -3.81 -2.56
CA ILE A 85 -8.62 -5.01 -1.82
C ILE A 85 -7.13 -5.26 -2.08
N ILE A 86 -6.72 -5.12 -3.35
CA ILE A 86 -5.31 -5.27 -3.77
C ILE A 86 -4.44 -4.23 -3.06
N GLY A 87 -4.91 -2.98 -3.00
CA GLY A 87 -4.23 -1.90 -2.31
C GLY A 87 -4.12 -2.15 -0.80
N TYR A 88 -5.23 -2.51 -0.18
CA TYR A 88 -5.33 -2.74 1.26
C TYR A 88 -4.42 -3.90 1.71
N LEU A 89 -4.58 -5.10 1.12
CA LEU A 89 -3.81 -6.28 1.50
C LEU A 89 -2.35 -6.22 1.02
N GLY A 90 -2.11 -5.63 -0.15
CA GLY A 90 -0.76 -5.38 -0.65
C GLY A 90 0.02 -4.41 0.25
N GLU A 91 -0.62 -3.35 0.75
CA GLU A 91 0.03 -2.41 1.67
C GLU A 91 0.29 -3.04 3.05
N ALA A 92 -0.61 -3.91 3.53
CA ALA A 92 -0.35 -4.68 4.75
C ALA A 92 0.95 -5.50 4.63
N PHE A 93 1.16 -6.17 3.49
CA PHE A 93 2.40 -6.89 3.22
C PHE A 93 3.62 -5.97 3.09
N VAL A 94 3.45 -4.81 2.45
CA VAL A 94 4.51 -3.79 2.31
C VAL A 94 4.93 -3.24 3.67
N LEU A 95 3.98 -2.92 4.55
CA LEU A 95 4.25 -2.43 5.91
C LEU A 95 4.90 -3.52 6.77
N GLU A 96 4.51 -4.78 6.57
CA GLU A 96 5.20 -5.91 7.21
C GLU A 96 6.66 -6.01 6.76
N CYS A 97 6.93 -5.92 5.46
CA CYS A 97 8.30 -5.88 4.94
C CYS A 97 9.09 -4.72 5.57
N CYS A 98 8.50 -3.54 5.67
CA CYS A 98 9.14 -2.38 6.30
C CYS A 98 9.40 -2.60 7.79
N ALA A 99 8.47 -3.21 8.52
CA ALA A 99 8.63 -3.54 9.93
C ALA A 99 9.74 -4.59 10.17
N MET A 100 10.01 -5.45 9.18
CA MET A 100 11.15 -6.37 9.18
C MET A 100 12.48 -5.71 8.76
N GLY A 101 12.48 -4.41 8.43
CA GLY A 101 13.66 -3.66 7.98
C GLY A 101 13.94 -3.73 6.48
N PHE A 102 13.00 -4.23 5.67
CA PHE A 102 13.16 -4.30 4.22
C PHE A 102 12.61 -3.05 3.51
N GLY A 103 13.31 -2.68 2.44
CA GLY A 103 12.83 -1.70 1.48
C GLY A 103 11.85 -2.33 0.50
N THR A 104 10.89 -1.53 0.04
CA THR A 104 9.87 -1.92 -0.92
C THR A 104 9.55 -0.78 -1.89
N CYS A 105 8.92 -1.09 -3.03
CA CYS A 105 8.36 -0.06 -3.90
C CYS A 105 7.25 -0.64 -4.77
N TRP A 106 6.06 -0.05 -4.72
CA TRP A 106 5.00 -0.36 -5.67
C TRP A 106 5.45 -0.14 -7.12
N LEU A 107 5.41 -1.21 -7.94
CA LEU A 107 5.68 -1.18 -9.38
C LEU A 107 4.42 -1.65 -10.14
N GLY A 108 3.62 -0.70 -10.62
CA GLY A 108 2.47 -0.99 -11.49
C GLY A 108 2.81 -1.04 -12.99
N GLY A 109 3.81 -0.25 -13.42
CA GLY A 109 4.23 -0.17 -14.83
C GLY A 109 5.70 -0.51 -15.10
N SER A 110 6.58 -0.39 -14.10
CA SER A 110 8.02 -0.56 -14.29
C SER A 110 8.49 -2.00 -14.03
N PHE A 111 7.82 -2.98 -14.67
CA PHE A 111 8.26 -4.38 -14.70
C PHE A 111 7.81 -5.11 -15.98
N LYS A 112 8.48 -6.21 -16.33
CA LYS A 112 8.14 -7.06 -17.49
C LYS A 112 7.00 -8.02 -17.14
N LYS A 113 5.75 -7.59 -17.39
CA LYS A 113 4.55 -8.40 -17.12
C LYS A 113 4.63 -9.83 -17.66
N GLY A 114 4.99 -10.01 -18.92
CA GLY A 114 5.09 -11.35 -19.54
C GLY A 114 6.12 -12.27 -18.88
N LEU A 115 7.23 -11.72 -18.37
CA LEU A 115 8.24 -12.52 -17.67
C LEU A 115 7.72 -12.97 -16.28
N VAL A 116 7.08 -12.06 -15.53
CA VAL A 116 6.46 -12.42 -14.24
C VAL A 116 5.33 -13.43 -14.45
N GLN A 117 4.50 -13.26 -15.49
CA GLN A 117 3.45 -14.23 -15.86
C GLN A 117 4.02 -15.61 -16.20
N SER A 118 5.19 -15.70 -16.83
CA SER A 118 5.82 -17.00 -17.12
C SER A 118 6.39 -17.72 -15.89
N GLU A 119 6.57 -17.00 -14.77
CA GLU A 119 7.13 -17.54 -13.52
C GLU A 119 6.06 -17.90 -12.48
N ILE A 120 4.84 -17.40 -12.67
CA ILE A 120 3.72 -17.57 -11.77
C ILE A 120 2.62 -18.30 -12.52
N GLU A 121 2.25 -19.47 -12.02
CA GLU A 121 1.07 -20.17 -12.49
C GLU A 121 -0.16 -19.34 -12.13
N LEU A 122 -0.84 -18.81 -13.14
CA LEU A 122 -2.07 -18.03 -13.01
C LEU A 122 -3.26 -18.90 -13.40
N HIS A 123 -4.32 -18.85 -12.60
CA HIS A 123 -5.61 -19.35 -13.01
C HIS A 123 -6.22 -18.46 -14.11
N TYR A 124 -7.17 -19.00 -14.89
CA TYR A 124 -7.75 -18.31 -16.04
C TYR A 124 -8.48 -16.99 -15.67
N ASP A 125 -8.91 -16.88 -14.42
CA ASP A 125 -9.58 -15.74 -13.82
C ASP A 125 -8.63 -14.81 -13.08
N GLU A 126 -7.31 -15.06 -13.07
CA GLU A 126 -6.32 -14.25 -12.37
C GLU A 126 -5.50 -13.34 -13.29
N TYR A 127 -4.93 -12.29 -12.69
CA TYR A 127 -3.93 -11.43 -13.32
C TYR A 127 -2.94 -10.89 -12.27
N ILE A 128 -1.77 -10.44 -12.74
CA ILE A 128 -0.80 -9.71 -11.90
C ILE A 128 -1.12 -8.23 -11.98
N SER A 129 -1.51 -7.65 -10.85
CA SER A 129 -1.82 -6.22 -10.72
C SER A 129 -0.54 -5.39 -10.62
N CYS A 130 0.26 -5.66 -9.59
CA CYS A 130 1.48 -4.95 -9.26
C CYS A 130 2.56 -5.94 -8.77
N ILE A 131 3.81 -5.49 -8.73
CA ILE A 131 4.86 -6.17 -7.97
C ILE A 131 5.53 -5.18 -7.01
N THR A 132 6.17 -5.70 -5.97
CA THR A 132 7.06 -4.93 -5.09
C THR A 132 8.40 -5.67 -4.92
N PRO A 133 9.55 -5.05 -5.25
CA PRO A 133 10.86 -5.59 -4.92
C PRO A 133 11.07 -5.59 -3.41
N ILE A 134 11.89 -6.52 -2.92
CA ILE A 134 12.17 -6.66 -1.50
C ILE A 134 13.67 -6.84 -1.29
N GLY A 135 14.24 -6.13 -0.33
CA GLY A 135 15.64 -6.30 0.05
C GLY A 135 16.11 -5.32 1.11
N ILE A 136 17.38 -5.43 1.49
CA ILE A 136 18.02 -4.49 2.42
C ILE A 136 18.20 -3.14 1.71
N PRO A 137 17.63 -2.03 2.22
CA PRO A 137 17.77 -0.72 1.58
C PRO A 137 19.23 -0.29 1.45
N ASN A 138 19.59 0.29 0.30
CA ASN A 138 20.89 0.95 0.07
C ASN A 138 20.71 2.39 -0.40
N GLU A 139 19.70 3.05 0.15
CA GLU A 139 19.48 4.47 0.03
C GLU A 139 18.81 4.98 1.30
N ARG A 140 19.01 6.26 1.59
CA ARG A 140 18.45 6.88 2.79
C ARG A 140 16.96 7.09 2.61
N TYR A 141 16.23 7.13 3.73
CA TYR A 141 14.85 7.60 3.76
C TYR A 141 14.78 9.00 3.13
N ILE A 142 13.95 9.13 2.10
CA ILE A 142 13.60 10.42 1.50
C ILE A 142 12.11 10.58 1.66
N GLY A 143 11.72 11.42 2.62
CA GLY A 143 10.34 11.86 2.78
C GLY A 143 9.83 12.44 1.46
N ARG A 144 8.65 12.00 1.05
CA ARG A 144 8.01 12.48 -0.17
C ARG A 144 7.03 13.59 0.19
N PRO A 145 6.95 14.67 -0.60
CA PRO A 145 5.98 15.72 -0.33
C PRO A 145 4.57 15.13 -0.31
N ARG A 146 3.76 15.63 0.61
CA ARG A 146 2.37 15.23 0.79
C ARG A 146 1.50 16.47 0.77
N LYS A 147 0.35 16.38 0.12
CA LYS A 147 -0.73 17.37 0.27
C LYS A 147 -1.02 17.56 1.76
N SER A 148 -1.30 18.78 2.15
CA SER A 148 -1.73 19.13 3.50
C SER A 148 -3.16 18.61 3.76
N LEU A 149 -3.53 18.45 5.03
CA LEU A 149 -4.86 17.90 5.37
C LEU A 149 -5.98 18.80 4.86
N ASP A 150 -5.87 20.12 4.92
CA ASP A 150 -6.86 21.06 4.37
C ASP A 150 -7.12 20.82 2.87
N LYS A 151 -6.09 20.45 2.10
CA LYS A 151 -6.25 20.12 0.66
C LYS A 151 -6.89 18.76 0.44
N LEU A 152 -6.71 17.83 1.37
CA LEU A 152 -7.25 16.48 1.28
C LEU A 152 -8.67 16.39 1.84
N THR A 153 -9.04 17.27 2.77
CA THR A 153 -10.34 17.25 3.47
C THR A 153 -11.27 18.39 3.06
N GLY A 154 -10.71 19.52 2.62
CA GLY A 154 -11.46 20.77 2.44
C GLY A 154 -11.78 21.51 3.74
N LEU A 155 -11.32 21.01 4.89
CA LEU A 155 -11.56 21.63 6.20
C LEU A 155 -10.62 22.83 6.44
N THR A 156 -11.10 23.81 7.21
CA THR A 156 -10.28 24.91 7.73
C THR A 156 -9.32 24.42 8.83
N GLN A 157 -8.31 25.22 9.17
CA GLN A 157 -7.40 24.89 10.28
C GLN A 157 -8.12 24.76 11.62
N GLU A 158 -9.11 25.61 11.88
CA GLU A 158 -9.93 25.55 13.09
C GLU A 158 -10.73 24.24 13.15
N GLN A 159 -11.34 23.83 12.04
CA GLN A 159 -12.06 22.56 11.95
C GLN A 159 -11.12 21.37 12.17
N LEU A 160 -9.94 21.37 11.56
CA LEU A 160 -8.93 20.33 11.76
C LEU A 160 -8.48 20.22 13.22
N GLN A 161 -8.30 21.36 13.90
CA GLN A 161 -7.94 21.41 15.33
C GLN A 161 -9.07 20.94 16.25
N SER A 162 -10.32 21.02 15.79
CA SER A 162 -11.49 20.56 16.55
C SER A 162 -11.77 19.06 16.42
N LEU A 163 -11.08 18.35 15.52
CA LEU A 163 -11.28 16.92 15.33
C LEU A 163 -10.85 16.13 16.58
N PRO A 164 -11.60 15.09 16.97
CA PRO A 164 -11.13 14.06 17.90
C PRO A 164 -9.74 13.54 17.54
N GLU A 165 -8.93 13.28 18.56
CA GLU A 165 -7.52 12.89 18.42
C GLU A 165 -7.34 11.68 17.49
N TRP A 166 -8.20 10.67 17.61
CA TRP A 166 -8.13 9.47 16.77
C TRP A 166 -8.38 9.79 15.27
N GLN A 167 -9.24 10.76 14.95
CA GLN A 167 -9.47 11.19 13.56
C GLN A 167 -8.24 11.91 13.01
N VAL A 168 -7.56 12.71 13.85
CA VAL A 168 -6.28 13.34 13.48
C VAL A 168 -5.23 12.27 13.17
N PHE A 169 -5.07 11.26 14.04
CA PHE A 169 -4.14 10.14 13.78
C PHE A 169 -4.48 9.37 12.51
N ALA A 170 -5.75 9.05 12.28
CA ALA A 170 -6.21 8.40 11.07
C ALA A 170 -5.85 9.20 9.82
N LEU A 171 -6.23 10.48 9.78
CA LEU A 171 -6.01 11.36 8.63
C LEU A 171 -4.52 11.60 8.37
N ASP A 172 -3.70 11.82 9.40
CA ASP A 172 -2.26 12.00 9.24
C ASP A 172 -1.58 10.71 8.76
N CYS A 173 -1.99 9.56 9.27
CA CYS A 173 -1.47 8.28 8.81
C CYS A 173 -1.82 8.02 7.34
N ALA A 174 -3.07 8.24 6.95
CA ALA A 174 -3.54 8.11 5.57
C ALA A 174 -2.91 9.14 4.62
N ARG A 175 -2.60 10.33 5.11
CA ARG A 175 -1.82 11.33 4.35
C ARG A 175 -0.44 10.81 3.97
N LEU A 176 0.17 9.92 4.75
CA LEU A 176 1.50 9.35 4.47
C LEU A 176 1.46 8.17 3.48
N ALA A 177 0.29 7.59 3.22
CA ALA A 177 0.10 6.46 2.32
C ALA A 177 0.76 6.69 0.94
N PRO A 178 1.43 5.68 0.36
CA PRO A 178 1.94 5.76 -1.00
C PRO A 178 0.79 5.83 -2.01
N SER A 179 1.07 6.38 -3.18
CA SER A 179 0.16 6.34 -4.34
C SER A 179 0.97 6.35 -5.63
N ALA A 180 0.39 5.83 -6.72
CA ALA A 180 1.03 5.88 -8.03
C ALA A 180 1.37 7.35 -8.38
N LEU A 181 2.63 7.56 -8.79
CA LEU A 181 3.22 8.87 -9.09
C LEU A 181 3.08 9.92 -7.98
N ASN A 182 2.84 9.49 -6.73
CA ASN A 182 2.63 10.37 -5.57
C ASN A 182 1.42 11.31 -5.74
N CYS A 183 0.42 10.91 -6.53
CA CYS A 183 -0.72 11.78 -6.89
C CYS A 183 -1.71 11.99 -5.74
N GLN A 184 -1.78 11.07 -4.78
CA GLN A 184 -2.77 11.04 -3.69
C GLN A 184 -4.19 11.23 -4.26
N PRO A 185 -4.71 10.25 -5.01
CA PRO A 185 -5.96 10.35 -5.77
C PRO A 185 -7.22 10.21 -4.90
N TRP A 186 -7.13 10.67 -3.65
CA TRP A 186 -8.20 10.57 -2.67
C TRP A 186 -8.58 11.94 -2.11
N ARG A 187 -9.84 12.05 -1.69
CA ARG A 187 -10.34 13.08 -0.78
C ARG A 187 -10.88 12.39 0.48
N PHE A 188 -10.70 13.02 1.63
CA PHE A 188 -11.26 12.56 2.90
C PHE A 188 -12.45 13.43 3.27
N MET A 189 -13.59 12.83 3.62
CA MET A 189 -14.75 13.57 4.13
C MET A 189 -15.03 13.11 5.56
N ILE A 190 -15.23 14.07 6.46
CA ILE A 190 -15.52 13.82 7.87
C ILE A 190 -17.00 14.15 8.07
N ASP A 191 -17.77 13.17 8.54
CA ASP A 191 -19.19 13.34 8.86
C ASP A 191 -19.49 12.69 10.22
N GLY A 192 -19.60 13.53 11.26
CA GLY A 192 -19.59 13.08 12.65
C GLY A 192 -18.33 12.27 12.95
N ASP A 193 -18.52 11.04 13.42
CA ASP A 193 -17.43 10.11 13.72
C ASP A 193 -16.96 9.32 12.49
N ASN A 194 -17.60 9.45 11.33
CA ASN A 194 -17.24 8.68 10.14
C ASN A 194 -16.15 9.39 9.32
N ILE A 195 -15.26 8.59 8.71
CA ILE A 195 -14.29 9.08 7.72
C ILE A 195 -14.55 8.38 6.38
N THR A 196 -14.83 9.16 5.35
CA THR A 196 -14.98 8.64 3.97
C THR A 196 -13.69 8.86 3.18
N VAL A 197 -13.25 7.85 2.46
CA VAL A 197 -12.23 7.92 1.41
C VAL A 197 -12.95 7.94 0.05
N GLU A 198 -12.84 9.05 -0.68
CA GLU A 198 -13.39 9.22 -2.03
C GLU A 198 -12.27 9.17 -3.07
N CYS A 199 -12.41 8.32 -4.09
CA CYS A 199 -11.46 8.16 -5.19
C CYS A 199 -11.62 9.25 -6.27
N ILE A 200 -10.99 10.40 -6.13
CA ILE A 200 -11.22 11.56 -7.01
C ILE A 200 -10.56 11.47 -8.40
N SER A 201 -9.80 10.41 -8.71
CA SER A 201 -9.22 10.21 -10.05
C SER A 201 -8.82 8.76 -10.32
N ASN A 202 -8.86 8.33 -11.58
CA ASN A 202 -8.44 6.97 -11.98
C ASN A 202 -6.93 6.70 -11.80
N ASN A 203 -6.10 7.74 -11.68
CA ASN A 203 -4.64 7.66 -11.50
C ASN A 203 -3.93 6.58 -12.34
N TYR A 204 -4.07 6.63 -13.65
CA TYR A 204 -3.51 5.63 -14.58
C TYR A 204 -4.01 4.19 -14.36
N GLY A 205 -5.22 4.03 -13.81
CA GLY A 205 -5.81 2.74 -13.46
C GLY A 205 -5.51 2.27 -12.05
N PHE A 206 -4.79 3.07 -11.24
CA PHE A 206 -4.44 2.71 -9.86
C PHE A 206 -5.24 3.48 -8.80
N GLY A 207 -6.17 4.37 -9.18
CA GLY A 207 -6.86 5.25 -8.23
C GLY A 207 -7.56 4.53 -7.08
N LYS A 208 -8.33 3.48 -7.37
CA LYS A 208 -9.03 2.69 -6.36
C LYS A 208 -8.09 1.80 -5.54
N LEU A 209 -7.03 1.28 -6.17
CA LEU A 209 -5.94 0.58 -5.48
C LEU A 209 -5.27 1.52 -4.47
N ASP A 210 -4.88 2.72 -4.90
CA ASP A 210 -4.29 3.75 -4.06
C ASP A 210 -5.23 4.15 -2.90
N CYS A 211 -6.55 4.19 -3.13
CA CYS A 211 -7.53 4.40 -2.06
C CYS A 211 -7.56 3.23 -1.07
N GLY A 212 -7.41 1.98 -1.52
CA GLY A 212 -7.25 0.82 -0.64
C GLY A 212 -6.04 0.90 0.27
N ILE A 213 -4.91 1.42 -0.23
CA ILE A 213 -3.72 1.73 0.57
C ILE A 213 -4.08 2.78 1.65
N ALA A 214 -4.77 3.86 1.26
CA ALA A 214 -5.19 4.90 2.20
C ALA A 214 -6.19 4.38 3.24
N MET A 215 -7.10 3.47 2.88
CA MET A 215 -8.03 2.81 3.80
C MET A 215 -7.30 2.07 4.91
N LEU A 216 -6.29 1.25 4.58
CA LEU A 216 -5.48 0.58 5.61
C LEU A 216 -4.86 1.61 6.55
N HIS A 217 -4.28 2.68 6.02
CA HIS A 217 -3.65 3.71 6.85
C HIS A 217 -4.64 4.47 7.75
N ILE A 218 -5.87 4.75 7.29
CA ILE A 218 -6.94 5.28 8.15
C ILE A 218 -7.17 4.34 9.33
N GLU A 219 -7.31 3.04 9.06
CA GLU A 219 -7.58 2.04 10.09
C GLU A 219 -6.42 1.91 11.09
N LEU A 220 -5.17 2.00 10.62
CA LEU A 220 -3.98 2.00 11.46
C LEU A 220 -3.94 3.23 12.39
N GLY A 221 -4.18 4.43 11.86
CA GLY A 221 -4.19 5.64 12.67
C GLY A 221 -5.36 5.70 13.66
N ALA A 222 -6.55 5.25 13.25
CA ALA A 222 -7.71 5.12 14.14
C ALA A 222 -7.40 4.14 15.29
N ALA A 223 -6.86 2.96 14.97
CA ALA A 223 -6.51 1.95 15.97
C ALA A 223 -5.43 2.42 16.95
N HIS A 224 -4.46 3.21 16.48
CA HIS A 224 -3.48 3.87 17.35
C HIS A 224 -4.16 4.84 18.34
N GLY A 225 -5.20 5.55 17.90
CA GLY A 225 -6.07 6.36 18.75
C GLY A 225 -7.07 5.56 19.59
N GLY A 226 -6.98 4.22 19.62
CA GLY A 226 -7.87 3.34 20.38
C GLY A 226 -9.24 3.10 19.74
N VAL A 227 -9.46 3.54 18.50
CA VAL A 227 -10.73 3.40 17.78
C VAL A 227 -10.62 2.33 16.70
N PHE A 228 -11.53 1.35 16.76
CA PHE A 228 -11.67 0.31 15.74
C PHE A 228 -12.99 0.50 15.01
N GLY A 229 -13.10 -0.02 13.79
CA GLY A 229 -14.28 0.18 12.98
C GLY A 229 -14.38 -0.80 11.83
N GLU A 230 -15.35 -0.55 10.96
CA GLU A 230 -15.58 -1.32 9.74
C GLU A 230 -15.74 -0.40 8.53
N TRP A 231 -15.48 -0.96 7.36
CA TRP A 231 -15.64 -0.29 6.08
C TRP A 231 -16.97 -0.66 5.42
N THR A 232 -17.69 0.34 4.93
CA THR A 232 -18.75 0.17 3.93
C THR A 232 -18.30 0.82 2.63
N VAL A 233 -18.25 0.04 1.55
CA VAL A 233 -17.76 0.48 0.25
C VAL A 233 -18.93 0.53 -0.73
N SER A 234 -19.01 1.58 -1.56
CA SER A 234 -20.02 1.68 -2.62
C SER A 234 -19.83 0.60 -3.68
N ASP A 235 -20.90 0.24 -4.41
CA ASP A 235 -20.85 -0.81 -5.44
C ASP A 235 -19.79 -0.56 -6.52
N ASP A 236 -19.56 0.70 -6.86
CA ASP A 236 -18.54 1.12 -7.82
C ASP A 236 -17.16 1.32 -7.18
N ALA A 237 -17.02 1.13 -5.87
CA ALA A 237 -15.82 1.40 -5.08
C ALA A 237 -15.25 2.83 -5.24
N GLN A 238 -16.11 3.78 -5.60
CA GLN A 238 -15.76 5.20 -5.67
C GLN A 238 -15.61 5.82 -4.27
N THR A 239 -16.38 5.33 -3.30
CA THR A 239 -16.36 5.79 -1.91
C THR A 239 -16.28 4.62 -0.94
N ALA A 240 -15.48 4.78 0.12
CA ALA A 240 -15.41 3.85 1.24
C ALA A 240 -15.57 4.63 2.55
N VAL A 241 -16.52 4.24 3.40
CA VAL A 241 -16.83 4.89 4.68
C VAL A 241 -16.32 4.02 5.82
N PHE A 242 -15.39 4.55 6.61
CA PHE A 242 -14.97 3.97 7.89
C PHE A 242 -15.93 4.40 8.98
N MET A 243 -16.57 3.43 9.61
CA MET A 243 -17.52 3.61 10.70
C MET A 243 -16.91 3.05 11.99
N PRO A 244 -16.59 3.89 12.98
CA PRO A 244 -16.05 3.42 14.26
C PRO A 244 -17.10 2.63 15.06
N LYS A 245 -16.61 1.73 15.93
CA LYS A 245 -17.41 0.82 16.79
C LYS A 245 -17.05 0.95 18.26
#